data_AF-A0AA95END0-F1
#
_entry.id   AF-A0AA95END0-F1
#
_cell.length_a   1.000
_cell.length_b   1.000
_cell.length_c   1.000
_cell.angle_alpha   90.00
_cell.angle_beta   90.00
_cell.angle_gamma   90.00
#
_symmetry.space_group_name_H-M   'P 1'
#
loop_
_entity.id
_entity.type
_entity.pdbx_description
1 polymer ?
#
loop_
_entity_poly.entity_id
_entity_poly.type
_entity_poly.pdbx_seq_one_letter_code
_entity_poly.pdbx_strand_id
1 'polypeptide(L)' 'MILIYDLIGAHVAGEHRSAFDCMRALGVRWSEYEAQPIADQIVFRGCADVPAELPEFVRSPRSKAGG' A
#
# COMPACT_ATOMS: atom_id res chain seq x y z
N MET A 1 -10.95 1.78 3.87
CA MET A 1 -9.53 1.81 4.28
C MET A 1 -8.67 2.36 3.15
N ILE A 2 -7.55 3.02 3.45
CA ILE A 2 -6.55 3.45 2.45
C ILE A 2 -5.24 2.74 2.78
N LEU A 3 -4.53 2.25 1.77
CA LEU A 3 -3.18 1.73 1.89
C LEU A 3 -2.26 2.46 0.91
N ILE A 4 -1.03 2.70 1.33
CA ILE A 4 0.01 3.36 0.55
C ILE A 4 1.12 2.34 0.36
N TYR A 5 1.46 2.08 -0.90
CA TYR A 5 2.58 1.26 -1.29
C TYR A 5 3.77 2.16 -1.63
N ASP A 6 4.86 2.06 -0.88
CA ASP A 6 6.12 2.78 -1.09
C ASP A 6 7.00 2.02 -2.09
N LEU A 7 7.23 2.58 -3.27
CA LEU A 7 7.99 1.94 -4.33
C LEU A 7 9.49 1.86 -3.99
N ILE A 8 10.04 2.87 -3.33
CA ILE A 8 11.45 2.87 -2.91
C ILE A 8 11.63 1.89 -1.76
N GLY A 9 10.74 1.94 -0.77
CA GLY A 9 10.75 1.01 0.36
C GLY A 9 10.65 -0.45 -0.09
N ALA A 10 9.78 -0.75 -1.05
CA ALA A 10 9.66 -2.07 -1.65
C ALA A 10 10.96 -2.51 -2.32
N HIS A 11 11.56 -1.65 -3.14
CA HIS A 11 12.83 -1.95 -3.80
C HIS A 11 13.97 -2.22 -2.81
N VAL A 12 14.09 -1.40 -1.77
CA VAL A 12 15.11 -1.56 -0.71
C VAL A 12 14.89 -2.85 0.09
N ALA A 13 13.64 -3.27 0.28
CA ALA A 13 13.29 -4.53 0.94
C ALA A 13 13.47 -5.77 0.04
N GLY A 14 13.92 -5.61 -1.21
CA GLY A 14 14.08 -6.70 -2.18
C GLY A 14 12.77 -7.19 -2.80
N GLU A 15 11.69 -6.40 -2.70
CA GLU A 15 10.44 -6.66 -3.39
C GLU A 15 10.54 -6.17 -4.84
N HIS A 16 10.45 -7.12 -5.78
CA HIS A 16 10.56 -6.85 -7.21
C HIS A 16 9.22 -6.98 -7.95
N ARG A 17 8.16 -7.45 -7.27
CA ARG A 17 6.82 -7.49 -7.84
C ARG A 17 6.26 -6.09 -8.02
N SER A 18 5.31 -5.96 -8.95
CA SER A 18 4.51 -4.75 -9.05
C SER A 18 3.69 -4.55 -7.75
N ALA A 19 3.36 -3.29 -7.44
CA ALA A 19 2.48 -3.01 -6.30
C ALA A 19 1.15 -3.79 -6.38
N PHE A 20 0.58 -3.93 -7.58
CA PHE A 20 -0.67 -4.67 -7.78
C PHE A 20 -0.54 -6.16 -7.46
N ASP A 21 0.56 -6.79 -7.89
CA ASP A 21 0.79 -8.22 -7.62
C ASP A 21 1.08 -8.47 -6.15
N CYS A 22 1.82 -7.57 -5.50
CA CYS A 22 2.03 -7.63 -4.07
C CYS A 22 0.71 -7.50 -3.30
N MET A 23 -0.13 -6.50 -3.63
CA MET A 23 -1.44 -6.30 -2.99
C MET A 23 -2.39 -7.50 -3.20
N ARG A 24 -2.41 -8.09 -4.40
CA ARG A 24 -3.17 -9.33 -4.67
C ARG A 24 -2.64 -10.52 -3.88
N ALA A 25 -1.32 -10.69 -3.78
CA ALA A 25 -0.70 -11.76 -3.02
C ALA A 25 -0.98 -11.65 -1.52
N LEU A 26 -1.14 -10.43 -1.00
CA LEU A 26 -1.59 -10.15 0.36
C LEU A 26 -3.10 -10.42 0.57
N GLY A 27 -3.85 -10.73 -0.48
CA GLY A 27 -5.30 -10.91 -0.43
C GLY A 27 -6.10 -9.60 -0.34
N VAL A 28 -5.45 -8.45 -0.51
CA VAL A 28 -6.10 -7.15 -0.39
C VAL A 28 -6.93 -6.87 -1.64
N ARG A 29 -8.21 -6.55 -1.44
CA ARG A 29 -9.06 -5.97 -2.48
C ARG A 29 -9.09 -4.46 -2.34
N TRP A 30 -9.18 -3.74 -3.45
CA TRP A 30 -9.31 -2.28 -3.47
C TRP A 30 -10.30 -1.86 -4.57
N SER A 31 -10.86 -0.65 -4.46
CA SER A 31 -11.80 -0.12 -5.45
C SER A 31 -11.13 0.82 -6.45
N GLU A 32 -10.14 1.59 -5.98
CA GLU A 32 -9.47 2.63 -6.77
C GLU A 32 -7.98 2.67 -6.42
N TYR A 33 -7.18 3.15 -7.37
CA TYR A 33 -5.76 3.40 -7.14
C TYR A 33 -5.31 4.71 -7.80
N GLU A 34 -4.27 5.31 -7.24
CA GLU A 34 -3.69 6.57 -7.70
C GLU A 34 -2.17 6.46 -7.61
N ALA A 35 -1.47 6.57 -8.74
CA ALA A 35 -0.01 6.67 -8.75
C ALA A 35 0.42 8.08 -8.38
N GLN A 36 1.34 8.21 -7.42
CA GLN A 36 1.89 9.49 -6.96
C GLN A 36 3.40 9.50 -7.21
N PRO A 37 3.83 9.75 -8.47
CA PRO A 37 5.23 9.61 -8.87
C PRO A 37 6.17 10.57 -8.14
N ILE A 38 5.70 11.75 -7.74
CA ILE A 38 6.50 12.74 -6.98
C ILE A 38 6.92 12.20 -5.60
N ALA A 39 6.13 11.27 -5.04
CA ALA A 39 6.37 10.67 -3.73
C ALA A 39 6.74 9.19 -3.83
N ASP A 40 7.05 8.70 -5.04
CA ASP A 40 7.39 7.31 -5.34
C ASP A 40 6.44 6.29 -4.67
N GLN A 41 5.14 6.57 -4.71
CA GLN A 41 4.15 5.71 -4.05
C GLN A 41 2.89 5.49 -4.89
N ILE A 42 2.15 4.44 -4.55
CA ILE A 42 0.81 4.16 -5.08
C ILE A 42 -0.18 4.12 -3.93
N VAL A 43 -1.26 4.89 -4.04
CA VAL A 43 -2.33 4.95 -3.05
C VAL A 43 -3.47 4.06 -3.51
N PHE A 44 -3.82 3.07 -2.70
CA PHE A 44 -4.98 2.19 -2.88
C PHE A 44 -6.12 2.63 -1.96
N ARG A 45 -7.29 2.91 -2.53
CA ARG A 45 -8.48 3.36 -1.79
C ARG A 45 -9.56 2.27 -1.79
N GLY A 46 -10.43 2.32 -0.78
CA GLY A 46 -11.46 1.31 -0.59
C GLY A 46 -10.89 -0.08 -0.30
N CYS A 47 -9.74 -0.15 0.39
CA CYS A 47 -9.11 -1.43 0.70
C CYS A 47 -9.99 -2.28 1.64
N ALA A 48 -10.08 -3.58 1.35
CA ALA A 48 -10.81 -4.60 2.10
C ALA A 48 -9.96 -5.87 2.21
N ASP A 49 -10.29 -6.75 3.16
CA ASP A 49 -9.55 -7.99 3.46
C ASP A 49 -8.06 -7.73 3.75
N VAL A 50 -7.78 -6.63 4.45
CA VAL A 50 -6.42 -6.21 4.81
C VAL A 50 -5.88 -7.13 5.91
N PRO A 51 -4.74 -7.81 5.70
CA PRO A 51 -4.16 -8.69 6.72
C PRO A 51 -3.70 -7.89 7.95
N ALA A 52 -3.61 -8.58 9.09
CA ALA A 52 -3.17 -7.96 10.35
C ALA A 52 -1.70 -7.49 10.29
N GLU A 53 -0.87 -8.22 9.53
CA GLU A 53 0.53 -7.89 9.29
C GLU A 53 0.70 -7.43 7.85
N LEU A 54 1.28 -6.25 7.68
CA LEU A 54 1.62 -5.66 6.40
C LEU A 54 3.14 -5.59 6.26
N PRO A 55 3.68 -5.77 5.04
CA PRO A 55 5.08 -5.46 4.77
C PRO A 55 5.39 -4.00 5.12
N GLU A 56 6.63 -3.72 5.52
CA GLU A 56 7.05 -2.38 5.97
C GLU A 56 6.84 -1.28 4.92
N PHE A 57 6.88 -1.64 3.63
CA PHE A 57 6.62 -0.75 2.50
C PHE A 57 5.12 -0.59 2.15
N VAL A 58 4.21 -1.21 2.91
CA VAL A 58 2.76 -1.01 2.78
C VAL A 58 2.23 -0.43 4.09
N ARG A 59 1.79 0.83 4.04
CA ARG A 59 1.34 1.57 5.23
C ARG A 59 -0.10 2.06 5.09
N SER A 60 -0.89 1.97 6.16
CA SER A 60 -2.10 2.77 6.27
C SER A 60 -1.68 4.19 6.65
N PRO A 61 -2.17 5.25 5.98
CA PRO A 61 -2.06 6.59 6.55
C PRO A 61 -2.74 6.52 7.92
N ARG A 62 -1.98 6.79 9.00
CA ARG A 62 -2.56 6.80 10.35
C ARG A 62 -3.81 7.66 10.31
N SER A 63 -4.95 7.12 10.74
CA SER A 63 -6.09 7.95 11.13
C SER A 63 -5.52 9.02 12.06
N LYS A 64 -5.55 10.29 11.66
CA LYS A 64 -5.37 11.37 12.63
C LYS A 64 -6.52 11.21 13.62
N ALA A 65 -6.27 10.55 14.75
CA ALA A 65 -7.10 10.70 15.92
C ALA A 65 -7.09 12.18 16.30
N GLY A 66 -8.25 12.69 16.68
CA GLY A 66 -8.56 14.11 16.81
C GLY A 66 -7.60 14.90 17.69
N GLY A 67 -7.43 16.16 17.30
CA GLY A 67 -7.18 17.26 18.24
C GLY A 67 -8.49 18.00 18.45
#